data_AF-A0A2G5D5L4-F1
#
_entry.id   AF-A0A2G5D5L4-F1
#
_cell.length_a   1.000
_cell.length_b   1.000
_cell.length_c   1.000
_cell.angle_alpha   90.00
_cell.angle_beta   90.00
_cell.angle_gamma   90.00
#
_symmetry.space_group_name_H-M   'P 1'
#
loop_
_entity.id
_entity.type
_entity.pdbx_description
1 polymer ?
#
loop_
_entity_poly.entity_id
_entity_poly.type
_entity_poly.pdbx_seq_one_letter_code
_entity_poly.pdbx_strand_id
1 'polypeptide(L)'
;MDRFGTAPISHGSDGLKAAEEQKRKARAERFGLSVQSVADEEAKKKARLARFAPVSKTSPEEEEKRKARAARSSLWTTNPSLFLQTPSGTTSQINAKTNSEKEVCNVDKASVKT
;
A
#
# COMPACT_ATOMS: atom_id res chain seq x y z
N MET A 1 -22.14 8.80 -14.79
CA MET A 1 -21.41 8.47 -13.55
C MET A 1 -20.24 9.42 -13.41
N ASP A 2 -20.46 10.56 -12.77
CA ASP A 2 -19.39 11.45 -12.38
C ASP A 2 -18.81 10.95 -11.06
N ARG A 3 -17.58 10.41 -11.11
CA ARG A 3 -16.85 10.06 -9.90
C ARG A 3 -16.34 11.36 -9.29
N PHE A 4 -16.93 11.75 -8.16
CA PHE A 4 -16.47 12.90 -7.38
C PHE A 4 -14.97 12.78 -7.08
N GLY A 5 -14.20 13.82 -7.41
CA GLY A 5 -12.77 13.93 -7.07
C GLY A 5 -11.80 14.04 -8.24
N THR A 6 -12.24 13.83 -9.48
CA THR A 6 -11.38 13.98 -10.70
C THR A 6 -11.53 15.35 -11.36
N ALA A 7 -11.83 16.40 -10.58
CA ALA A 7 -11.77 17.74 -11.13
C ALA A 7 -10.29 18.15 -11.26
N PRO A 8 -9.82 18.58 -12.45
CA PRO A 8 -8.53 19.27 -12.52
C PRO A 8 -8.60 20.44 -11.54
N ILE A 9 -7.53 20.64 -10.75
CA ILE A 9 -7.39 21.82 -9.91
C ILE A 9 -7.32 23.00 -10.88
N SER A 10 -8.48 23.54 -11.22
CA SER A 10 -8.60 24.87 -11.79
C SER A 10 -7.77 25.74 -10.86
N HIS A 11 -6.71 26.34 -11.39
CA HIS A 11 -6.07 27.46 -10.73
C HIS A 11 -7.15 28.54 -10.62
N GLY A 12 -7.97 28.45 -9.57
CA GLY A 12 -8.98 29.43 -9.26
C GLY A 12 -8.30 30.78 -9.18
N SER A 13 -9.00 31.82 -9.63
CA SER A 13 -8.50 33.19 -9.55
C SER A 13 -7.95 33.49 -8.16
N ASP A 14 -6.97 34.39 -8.06
CA ASP A 14 -6.24 34.65 -6.80
C ASP A 14 -7.15 34.93 -5.60
N GLY A 15 -8.34 35.52 -5.82
CA GLY A 15 -9.36 35.72 -4.79
C GLY A 15 -9.96 34.43 -4.23
N LEU A 16 -10.17 33.40 -5.06
CA LEU A 16 -10.65 32.09 -4.61
C LEU A 16 -9.57 31.32 -3.83
N LYS A 17 -8.31 31.43 -4.23
CA LYS A 17 -7.19 30.84 -3.48
C LYS A 17 -6.99 31.49 -2.12
N ALA A 18 -7.13 32.80 -2.02
CA ALA A 18 -7.04 33.51 -0.74
C ALA A 18 -8.14 33.07 0.24
N ALA A 19 -9.40 32.97 -0.24
CA ALA A 19 -10.51 32.51 0.58
C ALA A 19 -10.36 31.04 1.00
N GLU A 20 -9.83 30.18 0.13
CA GLU A 20 -9.53 28.79 0.47
C GLU A 20 -8.44 28.69 1.55
N GLU A 21 -7.36 29.46 1.40
CA GLU A 21 -6.25 29.51 2.34
C GLU A 21 -6.71 29.99 3.73
N GLN A 22 -7.61 30.98 3.80
CA GLN A 22 -8.21 31.41 5.07
C GLN A 22 -8.99 30.29 5.77
N LYS A 23 -9.79 29.52 5.02
CA LYS A 23 -10.53 28.37 5.58
C LYS A 23 -9.58 27.27 6.06
N ARG A 24 -8.49 27.01 5.33
CA ARG A 24 -7.44 26.07 5.73
C ARG A 24 -6.76 26.52 7.03
N LYS A 25 -6.43 27.81 7.17
CA LYS A 25 -5.84 28.39 8.38
C LYS A 25 -6.79 28.30 9.59
N ALA A 26 -8.05 28.69 9.45
CA ALA A 26 -9.03 28.57 10.53
C ALA A 26 -9.25 27.11 10.98
N ARG A 27 -9.23 26.17 10.02
CA ARG A 27 -9.23 24.73 10.33
C ARG A 27 -7.97 24.35 11.11
N ALA A 28 -6.79 24.78 10.65
CA ALA A 28 -5.53 24.45 11.30
C ALA A 28 -5.52 24.91 12.77
N GLU A 29 -5.98 26.14 13.06
CA GLU A 29 -6.13 26.66 14.41
C GLU A 29 -7.08 25.82 15.27
N ARG A 30 -8.25 25.46 14.75
CA ARG A 30 -9.24 24.65 15.49
C ARG A 30 -8.71 23.27 15.87
N PHE A 31 -7.85 22.69 15.05
CA PHE A 31 -7.30 21.35 15.27
C PHE A 31 -5.87 21.36 15.79
N GLY A 32 -5.30 22.53 16.09
CA GLY A 32 -3.89 22.66 16.50
C GLY A 32 -2.89 22.15 15.46
N LEU A 33 -3.26 22.16 14.18
CA LEU A 33 -2.39 21.74 13.08
C LEU A 33 -1.50 22.91 12.67
N SER A 34 -0.22 22.62 12.41
CA SER A 34 0.64 23.60 11.75
C SER A 34 0.19 23.77 10.29
N VAL A 35 0.23 25.01 9.80
CA VAL A 35 0.05 25.26 8.36
C VAL A 35 1.23 24.60 7.65
N GLN A 36 0.96 23.48 6.96
CA GLN A 36 2.00 22.68 6.31
C GLN A 36 2.72 23.55 5.26
N SER A 37 4.06 23.54 5.32
CA SER A 37 4.87 24.27 4.35
C SER A 37 4.97 23.51 3.03
N VAL A 38 5.33 24.20 1.95
CA VAL A 38 5.53 23.60 0.62
C VAL A 38 6.56 22.45 0.66
N ALA A 39 7.56 22.55 1.54
CA ALA A 39 8.56 21.50 1.72
C ALA A 39 7.99 20.21 2.32
N ASP A 40 7.03 20.31 3.26
CA ASP A 40 6.36 19.14 3.86
C ASP A 40 5.45 18.43 2.85
N GLU A 41 4.76 19.21 2.02
CA GLU A 41 3.95 18.68 0.91
C GLU A 41 4.80 17.91 -0.11
N GLU A 42 5.99 18.40 -0.44
CA GLU A 42 6.94 17.68 -1.29
C GLU A 42 7.48 16.41 -0.65
N ALA A 43 7.80 16.44 0.65
CA ALA A 43 8.26 15.26 1.39
C ALA A 43 7.19 14.16 1.40
N LYS A 44 5.92 14.52 1.64
CA LYS A 44 4.78 13.58 1.58
C LYS A 44 4.57 13.02 0.18
N LYS A 45 4.68 13.84 -0.86
CA LYS A 45 4.63 13.38 -2.27
C LYS A 45 5.75 12.41 -2.58
N LYS A 46 6.99 12.71 -2.19
CA LYS A 46 8.17 11.82 -2.37
C LYS A 46 8.00 10.52 -1.60
N ALA A 47 7.55 10.56 -0.35
CA ALA A 47 7.30 9.36 0.45
C ALA A 47 6.19 8.48 -0.16
N ARG A 48 5.14 9.08 -0.72
CA ARG A 48 4.10 8.34 -1.44
C ARG A 48 4.66 7.71 -2.71
N LEU A 49 5.44 8.46 -3.48
CA LEU A 49 6.06 7.94 -4.69
C LEU A 49 7.00 6.78 -4.36
N ALA A 50 7.83 6.87 -3.32
CA ALA A 50 8.71 5.77 -2.91
C ALA A 50 7.95 4.49 -2.53
N ARG A 51 6.73 4.61 -1.97
CA ARG A 51 5.90 3.46 -1.58
C ARG A 51 5.12 2.84 -2.73
N PHE A 52 4.65 3.65 -3.67
CA PHE A 52 3.70 3.24 -4.70
C PHE A 52 4.23 3.36 -6.13
N ALA A 53 5.46 3.82 -6.34
CA ALA A 53 6.07 3.82 -7.65
C ALA A 53 6.16 2.37 -8.16
N PRO A 54 5.85 2.13 -9.44
CA PRO A 54 6.11 0.85 -10.07
C PRO A 54 7.61 0.55 -9.98
N VAL A 55 7.95 -0.62 -9.46
CA VAL A 55 9.34 -1.07 -9.41
C VAL A 55 9.78 -1.36 -10.85
N SER A 56 10.69 -0.55 -11.39
CA SER A 56 11.12 -0.62 -12.80
C SER A 56 11.92 -1.88 -13.14
N LYS A 57 12.23 -2.73 -12.15
CA LYS A 57 12.91 -4.01 -12.34
C LYS A 57 11.93 -5.14 -12.12
N THR A 58 11.09 -5.39 -13.12
CA THR A 58 10.31 -6.62 -13.17
C THR A 58 11.25 -7.75 -13.55
N SER A 59 11.57 -8.63 -12.59
CA SER A 59 12.24 -9.89 -12.88
C SER A 59 11.42 -10.67 -13.94
N PRO A 60 12.04 -11.42 -14.87
CA PRO A 60 11.30 -12.21 -15.86
C PRO A 60 10.22 -13.11 -15.23
N GLU A 61 10.46 -13.60 -14.00
CA GLU A 61 9.49 -14.39 -13.24
C GLU A 61 8.24 -13.57 -12.79
N GLU A 62 8.39 -12.27 -12.52
CA GLU A 62 7.29 -11.39 -12.10
C GLU A 62 6.35 -11.08 -13.28
N GLU A 63 6.91 -10.97 -14.48
CA GLU A 63 6.16 -10.81 -15.73
C GLU A 63 5.36 -12.07 -16.06
N GLU A 64 5.94 -13.26 -15.91
CA GLU A 64 5.23 -14.52 -16.12
C GLU A 64 4.04 -14.67 -15.16
N LYS A 65 4.24 -14.38 -13.87
CA LYS A 65 3.15 -14.39 -12.87
C LYS A 65 2.08 -13.35 -13.19
N ARG A 66 2.45 -12.17 -13.71
CA ARG A 66 1.48 -11.14 -14.15
C ARG A 66 0.67 -11.65 -15.35
N LYS A 67 1.32 -12.28 -16.33
CA LYS A 67 0.68 -12.87 -17.52
C LYS A 67 -0.28 -14.01 -17.15
N ALA A 68 0.13 -14.91 -16.25
CA ALA A 68 -0.74 -15.98 -15.76
C ALA A 68 -1.96 -15.42 -15.02
N ARG A 69 -1.81 -14.37 -14.20
CA ARG A 69 -2.94 -13.69 -13.56
C ARG A 69 -3.87 -13.02 -14.57
N ALA A 70 -3.33 -12.36 -15.59
CA ALA A 70 -4.13 -11.77 -16.66
C ALA A 70 -4.93 -12.82 -17.44
N ALA A 71 -4.30 -13.97 -17.77
CA ALA A 71 -4.96 -15.09 -18.42
C ALA A 71 -6.10 -15.67 -17.56
N ARG A 72 -5.89 -15.80 -16.24
CA ARG A 72 -6.96 -16.22 -15.31
C ARG A 72 -8.14 -15.25 -15.30
N SER A 73 -7.89 -13.94 -15.36
CA SER A 73 -8.96 -12.95 -15.47
C SER A 73 -9.72 -13.04 -16.78
N SER A 74 -9.02 -13.23 -17.91
CA SER A 74 -9.65 -13.41 -19.22
C SER A 74 -10.55 -14.66 -19.23
N LEU A 75 -10.05 -15.76 -18.66
CA LEU A 75 -10.77 -17.01 -18.56
C LEU A 75 -12.09 -16.89 -17.78
N TRP A 76 -12.11 -16.10 -16.69
CA TRP A 76 -13.34 -15.77 -15.95
C TRP A 76 -14.36 -15.07 -16.85
N THR A 77 -13.91 -14.12 -17.69
CA THR A 77 -14.82 -13.33 -18.54
C THR A 77 -15.33 -14.10 -19.75
N THR A 78 -14.52 -15.00 -20.30
CA THR A 78 -14.88 -15.80 -21.49
C THR A 78 -15.70 -17.03 -21.12
N ASN A 79 -15.46 -17.64 -19.96
CA ASN A 79 -16.20 -18.81 -19.48
C ASN A 79 -16.62 -18.61 -18.02
N PRO A 80 -17.79 -17.99 -17.76
CA PRO A 80 -18.24 -17.70 -16.40
C PRO A 80 -18.55 -18.97 -15.59
N SER A 81 -18.75 -20.13 -16.24
CA SER A 81 -18.96 -21.40 -15.54
C SER A 81 -17.74 -21.89 -14.77
N LEU A 82 -16.54 -21.42 -15.12
CA LEU A 82 -15.30 -21.79 -14.43
C LEU A 82 -15.17 -21.10 -13.06
N PHE A 83 -16.02 -20.11 -12.74
CA PHE A 83 -16.10 -19.46 -11.44
C PHE A 83 -16.39 -20.45 -10.30
N LEU A 84 -17.14 -21.51 -10.57
CA LEU A 84 -17.52 -22.53 -9.57
C LEU A 84 -16.43 -23.60 -9.37
N GLN A 85 -15.39 -23.61 -10.21
CA GLN A 85 -14.32 -24.59 -10.11
C GLN A 85 -13.14 -24.03 -9.31
N THR A 86 -13.26 -24.05 -7.98
CA THR A 86 -12.07 -23.94 -7.13
C THR A 86 -11.18 -25.16 -7.38
N PRO A 87 -9.84 -25.01 -7.47
CA PRO A 87 -8.96 -26.16 -7.44
C PRO A 87 -9.01 -26.79 -6.03
N SER A 88 -9.99 -27.66 -5.81
CA SER A 88 -9.99 -28.60 -4.69
C SER A 88 -8.88 -29.59 -4.96
N GLY A 89 -7.66 -29.28 -4.51
CA GLY A 89 -6.53 -30.20 -4.66
C GLY A 89 -5.20 -29.49 -4.77
N THR A 90 -4.70 -28.95 -3.68
CA THR A 90 -3.26 -29.04 -3.43
C THR A 90 -3.09 -29.47 -1.98
N THR A 91 -3.19 -30.79 -1.77
CA THR A 91 -2.62 -31.47 -0.61
C THR A 91 -1.14 -31.14 -0.60
N SER A 92 -0.74 -30.17 0.23
CA SER A 92 0.67 -30.06 0.64
C SER A 92 0.90 -31.16 1.66
N GLN A 93 1.55 -32.24 1.22
CA GLN A 93 1.99 -33.29 2.12
C GLN A 93 3.01 -32.70 3.09
N ILE A 94 2.58 -32.49 4.34
CA ILE A 94 3.48 -32.25 5.47
C ILE A 94 4.20 -33.58 5.78
N ASN A 95 5.34 -33.81 5.13
CA ASN A 95 6.27 -34.84 5.57
C ASN A 95 6.82 -34.44 6.95
N ALA A 96 6.30 -35.10 7.98
CA ALA A 96 6.84 -35.12 9.32
C ALA A 96 7.93 -36.20 9.45
N LYS A 97 9.19 -35.78 9.47
CA LYS A 97 10.36 -36.50 10.02
C LYS A 97 11.49 -35.47 10.10
N THR A 98 12.19 -35.18 11.19
CA THR A 98 12.43 -35.81 12.50
C THR A 98 12.78 -34.71 13.50
N ASN A 99 12.47 -34.95 14.78
CA ASN A 99 12.92 -34.18 15.93
C ASN A 99 14.45 -33.93 15.93
N SER A 100 14.84 -32.71 16.24
CA SER A 100 15.96 -32.46 17.15
C SER A 100 15.66 -31.22 17.98
N GLU A 101 15.59 -31.44 19.28
CA GLU A 101 15.44 -30.42 20.31
C GLU A 101 16.58 -29.39 20.21
N LYS A 102 16.22 -28.13 20.40
CA LYS A 102 16.99 -27.21 21.27
C LYS A 102 16.07 -26.11 21.76
N GLU A 103 15.28 -26.52 22.76
CA GLU A 103 15.05 -25.72 23.96
C GLU A 103 16.40 -25.13 24.40
N VAL A 104 16.57 -23.82 24.35
CA VAL A 104 17.08 -23.01 25.47
C VAL A 104 16.65 -21.56 25.20
N CYS A 105 15.64 -21.11 25.92
CA CYS A 105 15.45 -19.70 26.24
C CYS A 105 16.49 -19.31 27.31
N ASN A 106 17.32 -18.30 27.04
CA ASN A 106 18.06 -17.62 28.11
C ASN A 106 17.56 -16.19 28.20
N VAL A 107 16.57 -16.02 29.09
CA VAL A 107 16.34 -14.77 29.82
C VAL A 107 17.19 -14.87 31.08
N ASP A 108 17.86 -13.77 31.42
CA ASP A 108 18.39 -13.35 32.74
C ASP A 108 19.81 -12.78 32.56
N LYS A 109 20.23 -11.68 33.18
CA LYS A 109 19.58 -10.65 34.02
C LYS A 109 20.57 -9.49 34.10
N ALA A 110 20.05 -8.30 34.39
CA ALA A 110 20.84 -7.11 34.68
C ALA A 110 21.93 -7.33 35.75
N SER A 111 23.06 -6.62 35.59
CA SER A 111 23.90 -6.24 36.72
C SER A 111 24.30 -4.77 36.59
N VAL A 112 23.70 -3.97 37.48
CA VAL A 112 24.09 -2.61 37.86
C VAL A 112 25.00 -2.72 39.08
N LYS A 113 26.17 -2.05 39.05
CA LYS A 113 27.01 -1.50 40.15
C LYS A 113 28.49 -1.60 39.74
N THR A 114 29.36 -0.62 39.97
CA THR A 114 29.35 0.56 40.85
C THR A 114 30.16 1.65 40.17
#